data_AF-A0A199AYB2-F1
#
_entry.id   AF-A0A199AYB2-F1
#
_cell.length_a   1.000
_cell.length_b   1.000
_cell.length_c   1.000
_cell.angle_alpha   90.00
_cell.angle_beta   90.00
_cell.angle_gamma   90.00
#
_symmetry.space_group_name_H-M   'P 1'
#
loop_
_entity.id
_entity.type
_entity.pdbx_description
1 polymer ?
#
loop_
_entity_poly.entity_id
_entity_poly.type
_entity_poly.pdbx_seq_one_letter_code
_entity_poly.pdbx_strand_id
1 'polypeptide(L)'
;MPLLTRLAFAAAAGALLAASFPPVGLWWTALPAIAVLVVVLSPSGASTVRPRTGALLGFTSGLVFFLLLVPWVGLYVGAYASWGLSVVEALYLAAFGAGAAVILRAGLDPGNRRGPRAVGAVLGVAGWWSLWEWVRSSWPWGGFPWGRLAFGQADGPLLPLASLGGTPLVGFAVASVGAAIGVAVLLLARRDRPVRAAAGLLTVPLVTAGLVAVAALAPTGGEPTDTVEVAVIQGNVPRLGLDFNAQRRAVLENHLRVTAEYADDVEAGTEAPPDFVLWPENASDISPLADQLAAAQITALSRRLEAPILVGTVLPTGEGREAHNSYLVWDGRSSGPAEGPVVDRHDKKYIQPFGEWLPLREPLEALFPIARTAGHFIPGDGDHVVTAGGVDLGVAICFEVAFDAAAREPVSRGAHILTVPTNNATFGRSPMTYQQLAMSRVRAVEHDVPVLIAATSGVSAVIGPDGDVRAESGIFEPAVLAAQVEVGGAGTMATRLGGIPQAVSCLIGLVALAWALVRTRQRAATRTEEK
;
A
#
# COMPACT_ATOMS: atom_id res chain seq x y z
N MET A 1 11.48 2.38 -34.36
CA MET A 1 10.28 3.07 -33.86
C MET A 1 10.63 4.53 -33.56
N PRO A 2 9.92 5.50 -34.14
CA PRO A 2 10.10 6.94 -33.87
C PRO A 2 9.88 7.28 -32.39
N LEU A 3 10.45 8.40 -31.92
CA LEU A 3 10.33 8.83 -30.52
C LEU A 3 8.87 9.13 -30.14
N LEU A 4 8.11 9.82 -30.99
CA LEU A 4 6.69 10.14 -30.73
C LEU A 4 5.86 8.89 -30.51
N THR A 5 6.08 7.85 -31.32
CA THR A 5 5.42 6.55 -31.15
C THR A 5 5.81 5.90 -29.82
N ARG A 6 7.10 5.97 -29.42
CA ARG A 6 7.54 5.46 -28.10
C ARG A 6 6.89 6.21 -26.95
N LEU A 7 6.75 7.54 -27.05
CA LEU A 7 6.10 8.36 -26.04
C LEU A 7 4.61 8.02 -25.91
N ALA A 8 3.91 7.85 -27.04
CA ALA A 8 2.50 7.45 -27.03
C ALA A 8 2.30 6.08 -26.36
N PHE A 9 3.13 5.09 -26.68
CA PHE A 9 3.07 3.78 -26.03
C PHE A 9 3.53 3.81 -24.56
N ALA A 10 4.48 4.66 -24.19
CA ALA A 10 4.86 4.86 -22.79
C ALA A 10 3.71 5.47 -21.97
N ALA A 11 3.01 6.46 -22.53
CA ALA A 11 1.80 7.02 -21.93
C ALA A 11 0.70 5.95 -21.77
N ALA A 12 0.47 5.14 -22.82
CA ALA A 12 -0.47 4.03 -22.77
C ALA A 12 -0.09 3.00 -21.69
N ALA A 13 1.20 2.68 -21.52
CA ALA A 13 1.65 1.82 -20.44
C ALA A 13 1.36 2.41 -19.05
N GLY A 14 1.53 3.73 -18.87
CA GLY A 14 1.13 4.42 -17.64
C GLY A 14 -0.37 4.30 -17.35
N ALA A 15 -1.20 4.46 -18.36
CA ALA A 15 -2.65 4.28 -18.24
C ALA A 15 -3.05 2.83 -17.93
N LEU A 16 -2.39 1.84 -18.55
CA LEU A 16 -2.60 0.43 -18.26
C LEU A 16 -2.18 0.06 -16.83
N LEU A 17 -1.08 0.64 -16.32
CA LEU A 17 -0.71 0.52 -14.90
C LEU A 17 -1.82 1.09 -14.02
N ALA A 18 -2.32 2.30 -14.28
CA ALA A 18 -3.39 2.91 -13.49
C ALA A 18 -4.67 2.03 -13.47
N ALA A 19 -5.04 1.45 -14.61
CA ALA A 19 -6.20 0.55 -14.72
C ALA A 19 -6.06 -0.75 -13.91
N SER A 20 -4.84 -1.14 -13.53
CA SER A 20 -4.62 -2.32 -12.69
C SER A 20 -4.96 -2.08 -11.21
N PHE A 21 -5.12 -0.81 -10.80
CA PHE A 21 -5.47 -0.44 -9.44
C PHE A 21 -6.97 -0.15 -9.30
N PRO A 22 -7.52 -0.31 -8.09
CA PRO A 22 -8.88 0.14 -7.80
C PRO A 22 -9.08 1.64 -8.09
N PRO A 23 -10.29 2.04 -8.54
CA PRO A 23 -11.51 1.24 -8.59
C PRO A 23 -11.66 0.40 -9.87
N VAL A 24 -10.74 0.52 -10.84
CA VAL A 24 -10.82 -0.24 -12.09
C VAL A 24 -10.44 -1.70 -11.88
N GLY A 25 -9.35 -1.94 -11.12
CA GLY A 25 -9.01 -3.27 -10.60
C GLY A 25 -8.71 -4.34 -11.65
N LEU A 26 -8.42 -3.97 -12.90
CA LEU A 26 -8.08 -4.92 -13.96
C LEU A 26 -6.62 -5.40 -13.77
N TRP A 27 -6.37 -6.21 -12.75
CA TRP A 27 -5.03 -6.66 -12.32
C TRP A 27 -4.12 -7.10 -13.47
N TRP A 28 -4.70 -7.72 -14.50
CA TRP A 28 -3.97 -8.26 -15.64
C TRP A 28 -3.38 -7.17 -16.54
N THR A 29 -3.85 -5.92 -16.50
CA THR A 29 -3.33 -4.81 -17.32
C THR A 29 -1.93 -4.37 -16.89
N ALA A 30 -1.49 -4.71 -15.68
CA ALA A 30 -0.11 -4.49 -15.24
C ALA A 30 0.90 -5.28 -16.11
N LEU A 31 0.56 -6.49 -16.53
CA LEU A 31 1.42 -7.35 -17.35
C LEU A 31 1.71 -6.74 -18.74
N PRO A 32 0.69 -6.39 -19.58
CA PRO A 32 0.93 -5.71 -20.83
C PRO A 32 1.51 -4.30 -20.63
N ALA A 33 1.24 -3.61 -19.52
CA ALA A 33 1.88 -2.31 -19.26
C ALA A 33 3.41 -2.44 -19.16
N ILE A 34 3.91 -3.38 -18.35
CA ILE A 34 5.35 -3.67 -18.25
C ILE A 34 5.90 -4.20 -19.58
N ALA A 35 5.14 -5.04 -20.30
CA ALA A 35 5.55 -5.54 -21.61
C ALA A 35 5.74 -4.39 -22.62
N VAL A 36 4.80 -3.44 -22.66
CA VAL A 36 4.88 -2.24 -23.51
C VAL A 36 6.08 -1.38 -23.11
N LEU A 37 6.31 -1.16 -21.81
CA LEU A 37 7.51 -0.47 -21.32
C LEU A 37 8.80 -1.14 -21.81
N VAL A 38 8.90 -2.46 -21.71
CA VAL A 38 10.04 -3.21 -22.24
C VAL A 38 10.20 -3.02 -23.74
N VAL A 39 9.11 -3.04 -24.52
CA VAL A 39 9.16 -2.82 -25.97
C VAL A 39 9.66 -1.41 -26.31
N VAL A 40 9.12 -0.36 -25.66
CA VAL A 40 9.51 1.03 -25.92
C VAL A 40 10.88 1.40 -25.38
N LEU A 41 11.42 0.68 -24.38
CA LEU A 41 12.77 0.88 -23.86
C LEU A 41 13.83 0.05 -24.61
N SER A 42 13.38 -0.92 -25.41
CA SER A 42 14.29 -1.82 -26.13
C SER A 42 14.85 -1.23 -27.43
N PRO A 43 16.05 -1.68 -27.86
CA PRO A 43 16.61 -1.36 -29.17
C PRO A 43 15.69 -1.81 -30.31
N SER A 44 15.62 -1.03 -31.39
CA SER A 44 14.84 -1.39 -32.59
C SER A 44 15.68 -1.17 -33.85
N GLY A 45 16.06 -2.27 -34.50
CA GLY A 45 16.97 -2.23 -35.66
C GLY A 45 18.33 -1.65 -35.28
N ALA A 46 18.85 -0.71 -36.09
CA ALA A 46 20.10 0.00 -35.82
C ALA A 46 19.98 1.09 -34.73
N SER A 47 18.76 1.43 -34.31
CA SER A 47 18.49 2.48 -33.32
C SER A 47 18.54 1.93 -31.90
N THR A 48 19.48 2.45 -31.10
CA THR A 48 19.59 2.16 -29.66
C THR A 48 18.90 3.25 -28.84
N VAL A 49 18.10 2.87 -27.85
CA VAL A 49 17.55 3.81 -26.87
C VAL A 49 18.68 4.25 -25.94
N ARG A 50 18.96 5.56 -25.90
CA ARG A 50 19.96 6.14 -24.97
C ARG A 50 19.35 6.26 -23.57
N PRO A 51 20.16 6.25 -22.48
CA PRO A 51 19.64 6.40 -21.12
C PRO A 51 18.75 7.63 -20.93
N ARG A 52 19.09 8.77 -21.54
CA ARG A 52 18.26 10.00 -21.51
C ARG A 52 16.88 9.81 -22.16
N THR A 53 16.82 9.06 -23.25
CA THR A 53 15.55 8.73 -23.90
C THR A 53 14.77 7.71 -23.08
N GLY A 54 15.45 6.73 -22.47
CA GLY A 54 14.84 5.81 -21.50
C GLY A 54 14.24 6.57 -20.32
N ALA A 55 14.94 7.59 -19.81
CA ALA A 55 14.44 8.44 -18.74
C ALA A 55 13.18 9.20 -19.14
N LEU A 56 13.16 9.80 -20.34
CA LEU A 56 11.97 10.47 -20.83
C LEU A 56 10.77 9.53 -20.96
N LEU A 57 10.98 8.30 -21.47
CA LEU A 57 9.91 7.32 -21.62
C LEU A 57 9.39 6.82 -20.27
N GLY A 58 10.29 6.56 -19.32
CA GLY A 58 9.94 6.24 -17.94
C GLY A 58 9.15 7.36 -17.29
N PHE A 59 9.62 8.61 -17.42
CA PHE A 59 8.93 9.79 -16.93
C PHE A 59 7.52 9.94 -17.52
N THR A 60 7.37 9.78 -18.83
CA THR A 60 6.04 9.87 -19.49
C THR A 60 5.08 8.82 -18.95
N SER A 61 5.54 7.58 -18.80
CA SER A 61 4.70 6.50 -18.24
C SER A 61 4.35 6.76 -16.78
N GLY A 62 5.32 7.13 -15.95
CA GLY A 62 5.11 7.47 -14.55
C GLY A 62 4.15 8.64 -14.37
N LEU A 63 4.31 9.70 -15.16
CA LEU A 63 3.46 10.88 -15.06
C LEU A 63 1.99 10.54 -15.35
N VAL A 64 1.72 9.79 -16.43
CA VAL A 64 0.36 9.33 -16.74
C VAL A 64 -0.17 8.39 -15.67
N PHE A 65 0.66 7.46 -15.19
CA PHE A 65 0.26 6.52 -14.15
C PHE A 65 -0.19 7.24 -12.87
N PHE A 66 0.64 8.13 -12.33
CA PHE A 66 0.34 8.79 -11.05
C PHE A 66 -0.74 9.86 -11.17
N LEU A 67 -0.84 10.60 -12.28
CA LEU A 67 -1.94 11.54 -12.50
C LEU A 67 -3.32 10.84 -12.50
N LEU A 68 -3.38 9.59 -12.97
CA LEU A 68 -4.60 8.79 -12.96
C LEU A 68 -4.82 8.05 -11.63
N LEU A 69 -3.75 7.66 -10.95
CA LEU A 69 -3.81 6.88 -9.70
C LEU A 69 -4.16 7.74 -8.49
N VAL A 70 -3.57 8.94 -8.37
CA VAL A 70 -3.67 9.79 -7.17
C VAL A 70 -4.29 11.18 -7.40
N PRO A 71 -5.37 11.32 -8.22
CA PRO A 71 -6.05 12.61 -8.37
C PRO A 71 -6.68 13.08 -7.05
N TRP A 72 -7.02 12.15 -6.15
CA TRP A 72 -7.65 12.41 -4.86
C TRP A 72 -6.79 13.25 -3.91
N VAL A 73 -5.46 13.25 -4.08
CA VAL A 73 -4.54 14.13 -3.33
C VAL A 73 -4.87 15.61 -3.55
N GLY A 74 -5.41 15.95 -4.73
CA GLY A 74 -5.76 17.32 -5.08
C GLY A 74 -7.09 17.80 -4.52
N LEU A 75 -7.92 16.94 -3.92
CA LEU A 75 -9.28 17.30 -3.49
C LEU A 75 -9.30 18.30 -2.32
N TYR A 76 -8.42 18.11 -1.35
CA TYR A 76 -8.35 18.97 -0.16
C TYR A 76 -7.27 20.04 -0.27
N VAL A 77 -6.09 19.68 -0.78
CA VAL A 77 -4.92 20.55 -0.83
C VAL A 77 -4.85 21.36 -2.13
N GLY A 78 -5.59 20.95 -3.16
CA GLY A 78 -5.63 21.58 -4.48
C GLY A 78 -4.84 20.81 -5.55
N ALA A 79 -5.21 20.99 -6.82
CA ALA A 79 -4.68 20.21 -7.94
C ALA A 79 -3.15 20.21 -8.02
N TYR A 80 -2.50 21.34 -7.70
CA TYR A 80 -1.04 21.46 -7.75
C TYR A 80 -0.31 20.43 -6.87
N ALA A 81 -0.91 19.98 -5.76
CA ALA A 81 -0.33 18.95 -4.91
C ALA A 81 -0.31 17.59 -5.61
N SER A 82 -1.41 17.20 -6.26
CA SER A 82 -1.49 15.96 -7.05
C SER A 82 -0.53 15.99 -8.24
N TRP A 83 -0.43 17.13 -8.94
CA TRP A 83 0.52 17.31 -10.03
C TRP A 83 1.98 17.25 -9.55
N GLY A 84 2.31 17.96 -8.47
CA GLY A 84 3.64 17.98 -7.87
C GLY A 84 4.09 16.58 -7.45
N LEU A 85 3.22 15.86 -6.72
CA LEU A 85 3.46 14.47 -6.35
C LEU A 85 3.65 13.60 -7.60
N SER A 86 2.75 13.66 -8.57
CA SER A 86 2.85 12.86 -9.80
C SER A 86 4.15 13.12 -10.58
N VAL A 87 4.65 14.35 -10.59
CA VAL A 87 5.94 14.70 -11.21
C VAL A 87 7.10 14.06 -10.44
N VAL A 88 7.12 14.17 -9.10
CA VAL A 88 8.16 13.55 -8.27
C VAL A 88 8.16 12.03 -8.46
N GLU A 89 6.99 11.41 -8.42
CA GLU A 89 6.83 9.97 -8.63
C GLU A 89 7.27 9.54 -10.05
N ALA A 90 7.01 10.38 -11.05
CA ALA A 90 7.48 10.16 -12.43
C ALA A 90 9.01 10.25 -12.56
N LEU A 91 9.71 11.01 -11.72
CA LEU A 91 11.18 11.08 -11.75
C LEU A 91 11.83 9.75 -11.32
N TYR A 92 11.23 9.03 -10.37
CA TYR A 92 11.68 7.66 -10.04
C TYR A 92 11.52 6.72 -11.23
N LEU A 93 10.40 6.81 -11.93
CA LEU A 93 10.15 6.05 -13.16
C LEU A 93 11.07 6.47 -14.31
N ALA A 94 11.50 7.73 -14.36
CA ALA A 94 12.54 8.18 -15.27
C ALA A 94 13.87 7.47 -14.99
N ALA A 95 14.27 7.38 -13.73
CA ALA A 95 15.50 6.70 -13.35
C ALA A 95 15.41 5.17 -13.60
N PHE A 96 14.22 4.57 -13.39
CA PHE A 96 13.91 3.23 -13.87
C PHE A 96 14.16 3.10 -15.38
N GLY A 97 13.52 3.93 -16.20
CA GLY A 97 13.61 3.88 -17.66
C GLY A 97 15.03 4.05 -18.20
N ALA A 98 15.84 4.90 -17.55
CA ALA A 98 17.25 5.10 -17.89
C ALA A 98 18.08 3.81 -17.73
N GLY A 99 17.94 3.13 -16.59
CA GLY A 99 18.66 1.88 -16.32
C GLY A 99 18.13 0.69 -17.12
N ALA A 100 16.80 0.57 -17.24
CA ALA A 100 16.15 -0.49 -18.00
C ALA A 100 16.57 -0.47 -19.48
N ALA A 101 16.72 0.71 -20.10
CA ALA A 101 17.23 0.83 -21.47
C ALA A 101 18.65 0.24 -21.63
N VAL A 102 19.51 0.39 -20.62
CA VAL A 102 20.87 -0.18 -20.61
C VAL A 102 20.83 -1.70 -20.44
N ILE A 103 20.05 -2.19 -19.48
CA ILE A 103 19.86 -3.62 -19.21
C ILE A 103 19.33 -4.35 -20.45
N LEU A 104 18.25 -3.83 -21.05
CA LEU A 104 17.62 -4.40 -22.24
C LEU A 104 18.57 -4.39 -23.45
N ARG A 105 19.36 -3.32 -23.63
CA ARG A 105 20.38 -3.24 -24.69
C ARG A 105 21.44 -4.35 -24.55
N ALA A 106 21.89 -4.62 -23.34
CA ALA A 106 22.90 -5.65 -23.08
C ALA A 106 22.34 -7.08 -23.19
N GLY A 107 21.10 -7.30 -22.71
CA GLY A 107 20.47 -8.62 -22.71
C GLY A 107 19.94 -9.07 -24.07
N LEU A 108 19.41 -8.14 -24.87
CA LEU A 108 18.85 -8.43 -26.19
C LEU A 108 19.89 -8.43 -27.32
N ASP A 109 21.15 -8.37 -26.93
CA ASP A 109 22.29 -8.31 -27.81
C ASP A 109 22.48 -9.59 -28.67
N PRO A 110 22.71 -9.47 -30.00
CA PRO A 110 23.05 -10.62 -30.84
C PRO A 110 24.24 -11.48 -30.34
N GLY A 111 24.22 -12.81 -30.58
CA GLY A 111 25.35 -13.73 -30.30
C GLY A 111 24.97 -15.10 -29.69
N ASN A 112 25.96 -15.96 -29.43
CA ASN A 112 25.80 -17.38 -29.03
C ASN A 112 25.21 -17.65 -27.62
N ARG A 113 24.72 -16.64 -26.89
CA ARG A 113 24.08 -16.81 -25.57
C ARG A 113 22.82 -15.97 -25.40
N ARG A 114 22.07 -15.77 -26.49
CA ARG A 114 20.86 -14.91 -26.51
C ARG A 114 19.79 -15.33 -25.49
N GLY A 115 19.49 -16.63 -25.38
CA GLY A 115 18.46 -17.13 -24.45
C GLY A 115 18.74 -16.76 -22.98
N PRO A 116 19.86 -17.22 -22.39
CA PRO A 116 20.20 -16.89 -21.01
C PRO A 116 20.34 -15.39 -20.75
N ARG A 117 20.86 -14.61 -21.71
CA ARG A 117 20.95 -13.15 -21.59
C ARG A 117 19.58 -12.46 -21.62
N ALA A 118 18.63 -12.98 -22.41
CA ALA A 118 17.27 -12.47 -22.44
C ALA A 118 16.57 -12.72 -21.10
N VAL A 119 16.70 -13.91 -20.53
CA VAL A 119 16.21 -14.22 -19.17
C VAL A 119 16.87 -13.31 -18.13
N GLY A 120 18.20 -13.14 -18.20
CA GLY A 120 18.93 -12.23 -17.33
C GLY A 120 18.47 -10.77 -17.42
N ALA A 121 18.11 -10.28 -18.62
CA ALA A 121 17.53 -8.94 -18.77
C ALA A 121 16.09 -8.85 -18.25
N VAL A 122 15.29 -9.90 -18.37
CA VAL A 122 13.94 -9.95 -17.77
C VAL A 122 14.02 -9.81 -16.26
N LEU A 123 14.84 -10.65 -15.61
CA LEU A 123 15.05 -10.59 -14.17
C LEU A 123 15.71 -9.27 -13.75
N GLY A 124 16.65 -8.77 -14.56
CA GLY A 124 17.29 -7.47 -14.33
C GLY A 124 16.32 -6.29 -14.39
N VAL A 125 15.39 -6.27 -15.34
CA VAL A 125 14.34 -5.24 -15.42
C VAL A 125 13.38 -5.34 -14.22
N ALA A 126 12.98 -6.55 -13.83
CA ALA A 126 12.12 -6.76 -12.67
C ALA A 126 12.79 -6.33 -11.35
N GLY A 127 14.07 -6.66 -11.17
CA GLY A 127 14.85 -6.22 -10.01
C GLY A 127 15.11 -4.71 -10.02
N TRP A 128 15.32 -4.12 -11.20
CA TRP A 128 15.47 -2.68 -11.34
C TRP A 128 14.18 -1.92 -11.08
N TRP A 129 13.03 -2.48 -11.47
CA TRP A 129 11.71 -1.97 -11.05
C TRP A 129 11.57 -2.01 -9.53
N SER A 130 11.87 -3.17 -8.92
CA SER A 130 11.77 -3.38 -7.47
C SER A 130 12.63 -2.39 -6.68
N LEU A 131 13.82 -2.04 -7.20
CA LEU A 131 14.66 -1.00 -6.60
C LEU A 131 13.99 0.37 -6.61
N TRP A 132 13.48 0.83 -7.74
CA TRP A 132 12.85 2.15 -7.82
C TRP A 132 11.52 2.22 -7.10
N GLU A 133 10.80 1.10 -7.04
CA GLU A 133 9.62 0.96 -6.20
C GLU A 133 9.98 1.10 -4.72
N TRP A 134 11.05 0.46 -4.25
CA TRP A 134 11.54 0.60 -2.88
C TRP A 134 12.05 2.00 -2.55
N VAL A 135 12.91 2.58 -3.40
CA VAL A 135 13.44 3.94 -3.19
C VAL A 135 12.29 4.93 -3.02
N ARG A 136 11.30 4.87 -3.91
CA ARG A 136 10.11 5.72 -3.88
C ARG A 136 9.23 5.48 -2.65
N SER A 137 9.13 4.23 -2.20
CA SER A 137 8.37 3.84 -1.00
C SER A 137 9.09 4.13 0.31
N SER A 138 10.34 4.61 0.29
CA SER A 138 11.15 4.84 1.51
C SER A 138 11.79 6.22 1.58
N TRP A 139 11.94 6.92 0.45
CA TRP A 139 12.65 8.20 0.39
C TRP A 139 12.00 9.16 -0.61
N PRO A 140 12.00 10.48 -0.32
CA PRO A 140 12.35 11.13 0.95
C PRO A 140 11.21 11.04 1.99
N TRP A 141 11.51 11.38 3.26
CA TRP A 141 10.54 11.53 4.36
C TRP A 141 9.63 10.32 4.61
N GLY A 142 10.19 9.12 4.52
CA GLY A 142 9.42 7.89 4.64
C GLY A 142 8.86 7.39 3.30
N GLY A 143 8.81 8.21 2.25
CA GLY A 143 8.42 7.82 0.91
C GLY A 143 6.90 7.72 0.69
N PHE A 144 6.51 7.22 -0.49
CA PHE A 144 5.13 7.10 -0.92
C PHE A 144 4.86 5.73 -1.56
N PRO A 145 4.42 4.72 -0.78
CA PRO A 145 4.25 3.35 -1.28
C PRO A 145 3.03 3.14 -2.21
N TRP A 146 2.23 4.17 -2.48
CA TRP A 146 1.09 4.04 -3.41
C TRP A 146 1.56 3.64 -4.81
N GLY A 147 0.81 2.81 -5.52
CA GLY A 147 1.18 2.40 -6.89
C GLY A 147 2.26 1.32 -6.98
N ARG A 148 2.64 0.68 -5.87
CA ARG A 148 3.39 -0.58 -5.92
C ARG A 148 2.62 -1.64 -6.67
N LEU A 149 3.27 -2.39 -7.56
CA LEU A 149 2.59 -3.36 -8.43
C LEU A 149 1.79 -4.41 -7.64
N ALA A 150 2.26 -4.75 -6.44
CA ALA A 150 1.59 -5.71 -5.56
C ALA A 150 0.15 -5.31 -5.21
N PHE A 151 -0.12 -4.03 -4.97
CA PHE A 151 -1.46 -3.57 -4.57
C PHE A 151 -2.46 -3.56 -5.72
N GLY A 152 -2.01 -3.63 -6.97
CA GLY A 152 -2.86 -3.89 -8.13
C GLY A 152 -3.20 -5.37 -8.35
N GLN A 153 -2.74 -6.27 -7.46
CA GLN A 153 -2.95 -7.72 -7.57
C GLN A 153 -3.87 -8.27 -6.47
N ALA A 154 -4.61 -7.43 -5.73
CA ALA A 154 -5.52 -7.90 -4.68
C ALA A 154 -6.57 -8.90 -5.18
N ASP A 155 -7.03 -8.76 -6.44
CA ASP A 155 -7.92 -9.72 -7.12
C ASP A 155 -7.18 -10.64 -8.11
N GLY A 156 -5.85 -10.57 -8.11
CA GLY A 156 -5.01 -11.24 -9.09
C GLY A 156 -4.55 -12.62 -8.63
N PRO A 157 -4.27 -13.55 -9.55
CA PRO A 157 -3.76 -14.89 -9.23
C PRO A 157 -2.35 -14.88 -8.62
N LEU A 158 -1.69 -13.72 -8.59
CA LEU A 158 -0.37 -13.55 -7.98
C LEU A 158 -0.43 -13.17 -6.50
N LEU A 159 -1.62 -12.87 -5.96
CA LEU A 159 -1.82 -12.51 -4.54
C LEU A 159 -1.20 -13.53 -3.57
N PRO A 160 -1.31 -14.87 -3.77
CA PRO A 160 -0.73 -15.83 -2.84
C PRO A 160 0.79 -15.67 -2.63
N LEU A 161 1.53 -15.11 -3.59
CA LEU A 161 2.96 -14.85 -3.44
C LEU A 161 3.29 -13.86 -2.32
N ALA A 162 2.32 -13.06 -1.87
CA ALA A 162 2.46 -12.18 -0.73
C ALA A 162 2.83 -12.96 0.54
N SER A 163 2.28 -14.16 0.74
CA SER A 163 2.63 -15.01 1.89
C SER A 163 4.09 -15.50 1.87
N LEU A 164 4.70 -15.62 0.69
CA LEU A 164 6.08 -16.14 0.56
C LEU A 164 7.14 -15.06 0.71
N GLY A 165 6.92 -13.90 0.10
CA GLY A 165 7.93 -12.84 0.04
C GLY A 165 7.38 -11.43 0.04
N GLY A 166 6.13 -11.28 0.47
CA GLY A 166 5.47 -10.00 0.67
C GLY A 166 5.18 -9.25 -0.62
N THR A 167 4.83 -7.98 -0.45
CA THR A 167 4.67 -7.05 -1.59
C THR A 167 5.89 -7.00 -2.52
N PRO A 168 7.16 -7.13 -2.06
CA PRO A 168 8.31 -7.16 -2.96
C PRO A 168 8.29 -8.33 -3.95
N LEU A 169 7.91 -9.54 -3.50
CA LEU A 169 7.88 -10.72 -4.37
C LEU A 169 6.74 -10.64 -5.39
N VAL A 170 5.56 -10.18 -4.97
CA VAL A 170 4.42 -9.97 -5.89
C VAL A 170 4.80 -8.95 -6.97
N GLY A 171 5.36 -7.81 -6.57
CA GLY A 171 5.80 -6.77 -7.52
C GLY A 171 6.89 -7.27 -8.48
N PHE A 172 7.87 -8.01 -7.97
CA PHE A 172 8.90 -8.64 -8.80
C PHE A 172 8.30 -9.66 -9.78
N ALA A 173 7.34 -10.48 -9.35
CA ALA A 173 6.66 -11.46 -10.20
C ALA A 173 5.89 -10.78 -11.34
N VAL A 174 5.08 -9.75 -11.05
CA VAL A 174 4.37 -8.96 -12.07
C VAL A 174 5.36 -8.37 -13.08
N ALA A 175 6.41 -7.72 -12.59
CA ALA A 175 7.40 -7.09 -13.45
C ALA A 175 8.17 -8.11 -14.31
N SER A 176 8.52 -9.28 -13.76
CA SER A 176 9.24 -10.33 -14.47
C SER A 176 8.39 -11.00 -15.55
N VAL A 177 7.11 -11.29 -15.27
CA VAL A 177 6.19 -11.88 -16.26
C VAL A 177 5.89 -10.88 -17.37
N GLY A 178 5.57 -9.62 -17.03
CA GLY A 178 5.37 -8.56 -18.02
C GLY A 178 6.61 -8.32 -18.87
N ALA A 179 7.80 -8.31 -18.27
CA ALA A 179 9.04 -8.16 -19.02
C ALA A 179 9.34 -9.37 -19.91
N ALA A 180 9.04 -10.60 -19.46
CA ALA A 180 9.16 -11.81 -20.28
C ALA A 180 8.28 -11.73 -21.53
N ILE A 181 7.03 -11.27 -21.39
CA ILE A 181 6.11 -11.05 -22.52
C ILE A 181 6.71 -10.04 -23.49
N GLY A 182 7.15 -8.87 -23.00
CA GLY A 182 7.75 -7.82 -23.84
C GLY A 182 8.99 -8.30 -24.58
N VAL A 183 9.90 -9.01 -23.89
CA VAL A 183 11.10 -9.58 -24.51
C VAL A 183 10.75 -10.67 -25.53
N ALA A 184 9.78 -11.53 -25.25
CA ALA A 184 9.35 -12.57 -26.18
C ALA A 184 8.80 -11.96 -27.48
N VAL A 185 7.94 -10.94 -27.38
CA VAL A 185 7.43 -10.18 -28.53
C VAL A 185 8.58 -9.61 -29.36
N LEU A 186 9.57 -8.99 -28.71
CA LEU A 186 10.73 -8.42 -29.39
C LEU A 186 11.59 -9.48 -30.09
N LEU A 187 11.77 -10.65 -29.51
CA LEU A 187 12.54 -11.75 -30.10
C LEU A 187 11.80 -12.35 -31.31
N LEU A 188 10.49 -12.59 -31.19
CA LEU A 188 9.67 -13.16 -32.26
C LEU A 188 9.47 -12.20 -33.44
N ALA A 189 9.54 -10.88 -33.19
CA ALA A 189 9.49 -9.86 -34.24
C ALA A 189 10.81 -9.72 -35.05
N ARG A 190 11.91 -10.38 -34.64
CA ARG A 190 13.18 -10.33 -35.39
C ARG A 190 13.13 -11.20 -36.64
N ARG A 191 13.92 -10.85 -37.66
CA ARG A 191 14.02 -11.64 -38.91
C ARG A 191 14.50 -13.07 -38.70
N ASP A 192 15.44 -13.27 -37.79
CA ASP A 192 16.02 -14.57 -37.47
C ASP A 192 15.16 -15.39 -36.50
N ARG A 193 14.04 -14.82 -35.99
CA ARG A 193 13.04 -15.44 -35.11
C ARG A 193 13.64 -16.52 -34.20
N PRO A 194 14.47 -16.16 -33.20
CA PRO A 194 15.12 -17.13 -32.32
C PRO A 194 14.10 -17.80 -31.38
N VAL A 195 13.25 -18.69 -31.91
CA VAL A 195 12.12 -19.33 -31.21
C VAL A 195 12.60 -20.04 -29.95
N ARG A 196 13.77 -20.69 -29.96
CA ARG A 196 14.34 -21.32 -28.75
C ARG A 196 14.63 -20.32 -27.63
N ALA A 197 15.11 -19.12 -27.96
CA ALA A 197 15.35 -18.08 -26.98
C ALA A 197 14.03 -17.49 -26.45
N ALA A 198 13.01 -17.34 -27.30
CA ALA A 198 11.68 -16.91 -26.90
C ALA A 198 10.96 -17.98 -26.05
N ALA A 199 11.05 -19.26 -26.42
CA ALA A 199 10.50 -20.38 -25.66
C ALA A 199 11.16 -20.51 -24.29
N GLY A 200 12.46 -20.22 -24.18
CA GLY A 200 13.16 -20.16 -22.90
C GLY A 200 12.60 -19.11 -21.93
N LEU A 201 11.84 -18.11 -22.40
CA LEU A 201 11.18 -17.13 -21.52
C LEU A 201 9.93 -17.69 -20.85
N LEU A 202 9.37 -18.80 -21.34
CA LEU A 202 8.25 -19.49 -20.70
C LEU A 202 8.62 -20.01 -19.32
N THR A 203 9.92 -20.18 -19.02
CA THR A 203 10.35 -20.57 -17.67
C THR A 203 9.94 -19.55 -16.62
N VAL A 204 9.85 -18.25 -16.96
CA VAL A 204 9.45 -17.20 -16.01
C VAL A 204 8.00 -17.40 -15.55
N PRO A 205 6.97 -17.38 -16.42
CA PRO A 205 5.60 -17.62 -15.99
C PRO A 205 5.39 -19.03 -15.43
N LEU A 206 6.11 -20.06 -15.90
CA LEU A 206 6.01 -21.41 -15.33
C LEU A 206 6.53 -21.47 -13.89
N VAL A 207 7.68 -20.85 -13.60
CA VAL A 207 8.20 -20.76 -12.23
C VAL A 207 7.28 -19.92 -11.36
N THR A 208 6.78 -18.78 -11.86
CA THR A 208 5.81 -17.96 -11.13
C THR A 208 4.55 -18.75 -10.81
N ALA A 209 3.99 -19.49 -11.77
CA ALA A 209 2.82 -20.34 -11.55
C ALA A 209 3.10 -21.46 -10.54
N GLY A 210 4.28 -22.08 -10.59
CA GLY A 210 4.72 -23.05 -9.59
C GLY A 210 4.83 -22.45 -8.19
N LEU A 211 5.38 -21.24 -8.05
CA LEU A 211 5.44 -20.52 -6.78
C LEU A 211 4.05 -20.13 -6.26
N VAL A 212 3.14 -19.72 -7.14
CA VAL A 212 1.74 -19.46 -6.76
C VAL A 212 1.08 -20.74 -6.26
N ALA A 213 1.26 -21.86 -6.96
CA ALA A 213 0.72 -23.15 -6.53
C ALA A 213 1.29 -23.59 -5.18
N VAL A 214 2.60 -23.40 -4.96
CA VAL A 214 3.22 -23.66 -3.65
C VAL A 214 2.66 -22.73 -2.58
N ALA A 215 2.50 -21.44 -2.86
CA ALA A 215 1.97 -20.47 -1.90
C ALA A 215 0.51 -20.73 -1.52
N ALA A 216 -0.34 -21.04 -2.51
CA ALA A 216 -1.76 -21.32 -2.30
C ALA A 216 -2.01 -22.66 -1.59
N LEU A 217 -1.05 -23.57 -1.62
CA LEU A 217 -1.10 -24.86 -0.92
C LEU A 217 -0.24 -24.89 0.35
N ALA A 218 0.54 -23.84 0.59
CA ALA A 218 1.38 -23.77 1.78
C ALA A 218 0.46 -23.73 3.00
N PRO A 219 0.78 -24.48 4.07
CA PRO A 219 0.10 -24.30 5.33
C PRO A 219 0.22 -22.82 5.73
N THR A 220 -0.92 -22.17 5.91
CA THR A 220 -1.06 -20.94 6.69
C THR A 220 -0.47 -21.21 8.10
N GLY A 221 0.00 -20.19 8.80
CA GLY A 221 0.93 -20.27 9.94
C GLY A 221 0.39 -20.98 11.20
N GLY A 222 -0.68 -21.76 11.08
CA GLY A 222 -1.34 -22.61 12.06
C GLY A 222 -2.82 -22.76 11.68
N GLU A 223 -3.52 -23.77 12.20
CA GLU A 223 -5.00 -23.71 12.17
C GLU A 223 -5.47 -22.59 13.12
N PRO A 224 -6.60 -21.92 12.82
CA PRO A 224 -7.24 -21.02 13.77
C PRO A 224 -7.35 -21.69 15.14
N THR A 225 -6.87 -21.00 16.17
CA THR A 225 -6.87 -21.53 17.54
C THR A 225 -8.07 -21.06 18.33
N ASP A 226 -8.67 -19.94 17.92
CA ASP A 226 -9.82 -19.33 18.58
C ASP A 226 -10.64 -18.47 17.59
N THR A 227 -11.80 -18.01 18.03
CA THR A 227 -12.65 -17.06 17.31
C THR A 227 -13.02 -15.89 18.22
N VAL A 228 -13.02 -14.69 17.66
CA VAL A 228 -13.28 -13.45 18.38
C VAL A 228 -14.46 -12.73 17.72
N GLU A 229 -15.42 -12.27 18.52
CA GLU A 229 -16.54 -11.46 18.06
C GLU A 229 -16.11 -9.98 18.03
N VAL A 230 -16.22 -9.34 16.88
CA VAL A 230 -15.80 -7.94 16.71
C VAL A 230 -16.92 -7.11 16.12
N ALA A 231 -16.99 -5.84 16.54
CA ALA A 231 -17.88 -4.86 15.93
C ALA A 231 -17.07 -3.70 15.33
N VAL A 232 -17.17 -3.50 14.02
CA VAL A 232 -16.59 -2.35 13.33
C VAL A 232 -17.65 -1.28 13.12
N ILE A 233 -17.45 -0.11 13.72
CA ILE A 233 -18.44 0.97 13.71
C ILE A 233 -18.07 2.04 12.69
N GLN A 234 -19.01 2.38 11.82
CA GLN A 234 -18.90 3.50 10.89
C GLN A 234 -19.96 4.54 11.25
N GLY A 235 -19.54 5.67 11.83
CA GLY A 235 -20.45 6.74 12.24
C GLY A 235 -20.90 7.64 11.11
N ASN A 236 -20.10 7.80 10.05
CA ASN A 236 -20.24 8.82 9.01
C ASN A 236 -19.96 10.26 9.49
N VAL A 237 -19.81 11.18 8.56
CA VAL A 237 -19.63 12.63 8.80
C VAL A 237 -20.96 13.41 8.68
N PRO A 238 -21.12 14.53 9.40
CA PRO A 238 -22.29 15.41 9.24
C PRO A 238 -22.32 16.09 7.86
N ARG A 239 -23.49 16.60 7.45
CA ARG A 239 -23.65 17.38 6.20
C ARG A 239 -22.80 18.66 6.22
N LEU A 240 -22.36 19.10 5.04
CA LEU A 240 -21.63 20.37 4.84
C LEU A 240 -22.39 21.57 5.45
N GLY A 241 -21.68 22.45 6.17
CA GLY A 241 -22.24 23.72 6.70
C GLY A 241 -21.99 23.99 8.19
N LEU A 242 -21.37 23.06 8.92
CA LEU A 242 -20.98 23.25 10.33
C LEU A 242 -19.60 23.89 10.45
N ASP A 243 -19.35 24.62 11.54
CA ASP A 243 -17.99 25.08 11.90
C ASP A 243 -17.10 23.91 12.34
N PHE A 244 -15.77 24.14 12.43
CA PHE A 244 -14.80 23.08 12.70
C PHE A 244 -15.09 22.31 14.00
N ASN A 245 -15.43 23.00 15.10
CA ASN A 245 -15.66 22.34 16.40
C ASN A 245 -17.00 21.58 16.43
N ALA A 246 -18.04 22.13 15.81
CA ALA A 246 -19.34 21.47 15.66
C ALA A 246 -19.25 20.23 14.78
N GLN A 247 -18.40 20.24 13.74
CA GLN A 247 -18.12 19.03 12.94
C GLN A 247 -17.47 17.94 13.79
N ARG A 248 -16.44 18.28 14.57
CA ARG A 248 -15.74 17.33 15.45
C ARG A 248 -16.67 16.65 16.45
N ARG A 249 -17.54 17.44 17.10
CA ARG A 249 -18.53 16.89 18.03
C ARG A 249 -19.58 16.02 17.33
N ALA A 250 -20.10 16.46 16.17
CA ALA A 250 -21.08 15.70 15.43
C ALA A 250 -20.54 14.35 14.92
N VAL A 251 -19.26 14.28 14.53
CA VAL A 251 -18.61 13.00 14.18
C VAL A 251 -18.56 12.07 15.39
N LEU A 252 -18.17 12.55 16.57
CA LEU A 252 -18.21 11.75 17.80
C LEU A 252 -19.63 11.27 18.13
N GLU A 253 -20.61 12.17 18.09
CA GLU A 253 -22.02 11.85 18.35
C GLU A 253 -22.58 10.81 17.39
N ASN A 254 -22.16 10.84 16.13
CA ASN A 254 -22.52 9.82 15.15
C ASN A 254 -22.00 8.42 15.53
N HIS A 255 -20.73 8.30 15.94
CA HIS A 255 -20.16 7.01 16.36
C HIS A 255 -20.79 6.52 17.66
N LEU A 256 -21.04 7.42 18.61
CA LEU A 256 -21.77 7.11 19.84
C LEU A 256 -23.17 6.57 19.54
N ARG A 257 -23.92 7.22 18.64
CA ARG A 257 -25.26 6.79 18.25
C ARG A 257 -25.26 5.41 17.61
N VAL A 258 -24.39 5.17 16.61
CA VAL A 258 -24.32 3.87 15.93
C VAL A 258 -23.87 2.75 16.89
N THR A 259 -22.95 3.06 17.80
CA THR A 259 -22.53 2.09 18.84
C THR A 259 -23.65 1.82 19.84
N ALA A 260 -24.47 2.83 20.18
CA ALA A 260 -25.63 2.66 21.06
C ALA A 260 -26.71 1.79 20.39
N GLU A 261 -26.98 1.99 19.10
CA GLU A 261 -27.88 1.15 18.31
C GLU A 261 -27.41 -0.32 18.31
N TYR A 262 -26.11 -0.56 18.07
CA TYR A 262 -25.54 -1.91 18.19
C TYR A 262 -25.66 -2.50 19.61
N ALA A 263 -25.45 -1.69 20.65
CA ALA A 263 -25.61 -2.15 22.03
C ALA A 263 -27.06 -2.54 22.34
N ASP A 264 -28.04 -1.81 21.79
CA ASP A 264 -29.47 -2.15 21.90
C ASP A 264 -29.75 -3.50 21.21
N ASP A 265 -29.14 -3.77 20.06
CA ASP A 265 -29.26 -5.05 19.33
C ASP A 265 -28.62 -6.23 20.09
N VAL A 266 -27.48 -6.01 20.74
CA VAL A 266 -26.83 -7.02 21.62
C VAL A 266 -27.70 -7.30 22.84
N GLU A 267 -28.23 -6.27 23.51
CA GLU A 267 -29.12 -6.42 24.67
C GLU A 267 -30.44 -7.12 24.29
N ALA A 268 -30.93 -6.90 23.06
CA ALA A 268 -32.09 -7.60 22.51
C ALA A 268 -31.80 -9.05 22.08
N GLY A 269 -30.52 -9.45 22.04
CA GLY A 269 -30.07 -10.78 21.59
C GLY A 269 -30.17 -10.99 20.09
N THR A 270 -30.29 -9.93 19.29
CA THR A 270 -30.27 -10.00 17.83
C THR A 270 -28.87 -9.99 17.25
N GLU A 271 -27.89 -9.48 18.00
CA GLU A 271 -26.46 -9.52 17.68
C GLU A 271 -25.66 -10.17 18.82
N ALA A 272 -24.51 -10.74 18.51
CA ALA A 272 -23.61 -11.31 19.51
C ALA A 272 -22.86 -10.21 20.29
N PRO A 273 -22.62 -10.38 21.60
CA PRO A 273 -21.77 -9.45 22.35
C PRO A 273 -20.34 -9.47 21.76
N PRO A 274 -19.74 -8.31 21.49
CA PRO A 274 -18.39 -8.25 20.94
C PRO A 274 -17.34 -8.48 22.05
N ASP A 275 -16.19 -9.05 21.71
CA ASP A 275 -14.99 -9.04 22.56
C ASP A 275 -14.30 -7.66 22.55
N PHE A 276 -14.42 -6.91 21.45
CA PHE A 276 -14.04 -5.51 21.35
C PHE A 276 -14.74 -4.77 20.20
N VAL A 277 -14.78 -3.44 20.30
CA VAL A 277 -15.37 -2.55 19.28
C VAL A 277 -14.30 -1.67 18.66
N LEU A 278 -14.30 -1.53 17.34
CA LEU A 278 -13.39 -0.66 16.61
C LEU A 278 -14.11 0.60 16.12
N TRP A 279 -13.61 1.76 16.54
CA TRP A 279 -13.96 3.03 15.92
C TRP A 279 -12.89 3.48 14.90
N PRO A 280 -13.25 4.33 13.93
CA PRO A 280 -12.32 4.85 12.94
C PRO A 280 -11.26 5.82 13.49
N GLU A 281 -10.31 6.19 12.63
CA GLU A 281 -9.35 7.28 12.88
C GLU A 281 -10.11 8.60 13.11
N ASN A 282 -9.69 9.36 14.13
CA ASN A 282 -10.31 10.63 14.50
C ASN A 282 -11.85 10.53 14.72
N ALA A 283 -12.38 9.35 15.08
CA ALA A 283 -13.77 9.19 15.49
C ALA A 283 -14.14 10.13 16.64
N SER A 284 -13.16 10.45 17.49
CA SER A 284 -13.23 11.50 18.49
C SER A 284 -12.15 12.54 18.28
N ASP A 285 -12.43 13.50 17.41
CA ASP A 285 -11.56 14.65 17.14
C ASP A 285 -11.55 15.65 18.32
N ILE A 286 -12.44 15.42 19.30
CA ILE A 286 -12.40 15.93 20.67
C ILE A 286 -11.83 14.81 21.54
N SER A 287 -10.68 15.03 22.19
CA SER A 287 -10.07 13.97 23.00
C SER A 287 -10.96 13.58 24.19
N PRO A 288 -11.28 12.29 24.38
CA PRO A 288 -12.01 11.84 25.57
C PRO A 288 -11.17 11.95 26.84
N LEU A 289 -9.86 12.20 26.74
CA LEU A 289 -9.02 12.55 27.89
C LEU A 289 -9.18 14.02 28.32
N ALA A 290 -9.65 14.88 27.43
CA ALA A 290 -9.85 16.31 27.69
C ALA A 290 -11.33 16.68 27.89
N ASP A 291 -12.27 15.88 27.39
CA ASP A 291 -13.71 16.13 27.45
C ASP A 291 -14.41 15.06 28.30
N GLN A 292 -14.84 15.46 29.50
CA GLN A 292 -15.47 14.55 30.47
C GLN A 292 -16.79 13.96 29.99
N LEU A 293 -17.52 14.67 29.12
CA LEU A 293 -18.78 14.17 28.58
C LEU A 293 -18.51 13.06 27.56
N ALA A 294 -17.56 13.27 26.66
CA ALA A 294 -17.10 12.23 25.72
C ALA A 294 -16.60 10.99 26.48
N ALA A 295 -15.77 11.20 27.52
CA ALA A 295 -15.29 10.13 28.39
C ALA A 295 -16.44 9.32 29.02
N ALA A 296 -17.43 10.00 29.59
CA ALA A 296 -18.57 9.38 30.25
C ALA A 296 -19.43 8.57 29.27
N GLN A 297 -19.67 9.09 28.07
CA GLN A 297 -20.48 8.43 27.04
C GLN A 297 -19.78 7.18 26.49
N ILE A 298 -18.48 7.26 26.19
CA ILE A 298 -17.69 6.09 25.74
C ILE A 298 -17.62 5.04 26.85
N THR A 299 -17.39 5.47 28.10
CA THR A 299 -17.38 4.57 29.27
C THR A 299 -18.71 3.85 29.45
N ALA A 300 -19.83 4.56 29.28
CA ALA A 300 -21.16 3.96 29.39
C ALA A 300 -21.37 2.88 28.33
N LEU A 301 -21.00 3.13 27.06
CA LEU A 301 -21.13 2.15 25.99
C LEU A 301 -20.22 0.94 26.19
N SER A 302 -18.96 1.16 26.57
CA SER A 302 -18.01 0.08 26.88
C SER A 302 -18.54 -0.82 28.02
N ARG A 303 -19.17 -0.24 29.05
CA ARG A 303 -19.82 -1.01 30.12
C ARG A 303 -21.06 -1.76 29.65
N ARG A 304 -21.91 -1.14 28.82
CA ARG A 304 -23.13 -1.77 28.28
C ARG A 304 -22.82 -2.98 27.42
N LEU A 305 -21.81 -2.87 26.56
CA LEU A 305 -21.35 -3.94 25.68
C LEU A 305 -20.44 -4.95 26.40
N GLU A 306 -20.09 -4.69 27.66
CA GLU A 306 -19.11 -5.44 28.43
C GLU A 306 -17.75 -5.64 27.72
N ALA A 307 -17.36 -4.69 26.87
CA ALA A 307 -16.19 -4.79 25.98
C ALA A 307 -15.41 -3.47 25.86
N PRO A 308 -14.08 -3.50 25.65
CA PRO A 308 -13.31 -2.32 25.33
C PRO A 308 -13.66 -1.75 23.95
N ILE A 309 -13.54 -0.42 23.82
CA ILE A 309 -13.73 0.31 22.56
C ILE A 309 -12.39 0.92 22.16
N LEU A 310 -11.90 0.62 20.96
CA LEU A 310 -10.72 1.26 20.42
C LEU A 310 -11.11 2.56 19.73
N VAL A 311 -10.60 3.68 20.26
CA VAL A 311 -11.05 5.04 19.89
C VAL A 311 -9.92 5.81 19.21
N GLY A 312 -10.12 6.20 17.96
CA GLY A 312 -9.25 7.13 17.24
C GLY A 312 -9.43 8.56 17.71
N THR A 313 -8.35 9.20 18.14
CA THR A 313 -8.37 10.57 18.67
C THR A 313 -7.05 11.32 18.44
N VAL A 314 -7.04 12.62 18.73
CA VAL A 314 -5.86 13.48 18.63
C VAL A 314 -5.43 13.91 20.03
N LEU A 315 -4.16 13.65 20.37
CA LEU A 315 -3.60 13.95 21.69
C LEU A 315 -2.49 15.01 21.61
N PRO A 316 -2.70 16.20 22.19
CA PRO A 316 -1.63 17.20 22.31
C PRO A 316 -0.44 16.66 23.10
N THR A 317 0.77 17.07 22.71
CA THR A 317 2.03 16.67 23.37
C THR A 317 2.50 17.67 24.44
N GLY A 318 1.78 18.79 24.58
CA GLY A 318 2.06 19.88 25.49
C GLY A 318 1.23 21.12 25.15
N GLU A 319 1.73 22.30 25.50
CA GLU A 319 1.07 23.59 25.19
C GLU A 319 1.27 24.05 23.73
N GLY A 320 2.09 23.33 22.95
CA GLY A 320 2.38 23.62 21.56
C GLY A 320 1.29 23.20 20.57
N ARG A 321 1.60 23.29 19.27
CA ARG A 321 0.72 22.81 18.19
C ARG A 321 0.90 21.33 17.88
N GLU A 322 1.93 20.71 18.45
CA GLU A 322 2.28 19.32 18.19
C GLU A 322 1.32 18.36 18.89
N ALA A 323 0.91 17.33 18.15
CA ALA A 323 -0.02 16.32 18.64
C ALA A 323 0.33 14.94 18.06
N HIS A 324 -0.16 13.89 18.71
CA HIS A 324 -0.21 12.55 18.14
C HIS A 324 -1.60 12.27 17.57
N ASN A 325 -1.61 11.50 16.48
CA ASN A 325 -2.79 10.79 16.02
C ASN A 325 -2.76 9.42 16.70
N SER A 326 -3.73 9.15 17.57
CA SER A 326 -3.67 8.09 18.58
C SER A 326 -4.87 7.16 18.47
N TYR A 327 -4.66 5.88 18.76
CA TYR A 327 -5.68 4.86 18.90
C TYR A 327 -5.65 4.32 20.33
N LEU A 328 -6.69 4.65 21.11
CA LEU A 328 -6.77 4.33 22.54
C LEU A 328 -7.62 3.09 22.76
N VAL A 329 -7.14 2.13 23.55
CA VAL A 329 -7.99 1.04 24.04
C VAL A 329 -8.72 1.54 25.29
N TRP A 330 -10.00 1.83 25.16
CA TRP A 330 -10.85 2.34 26.23
C TRP A 330 -11.68 1.21 26.85
N ASP A 331 -11.33 0.77 28.05
CA ASP A 331 -12.11 -0.19 28.83
C ASP A 331 -12.82 0.52 29.99
N GLY A 332 -14.12 0.75 29.82
CA GLY A 332 -14.97 1.38 30.83
C GLY A 332 -15.17 0.52 32.09
N ARG A 333 -14.84 -0.78 32.05
CA ARG A 333 -14.93 -1.72 33.17
C ARG A 333 -13.67 -1.71 34.03
N SER A 334 -12.55 -1.21 33.51
CA SER A 334 -11.32 -1.04 34.27
C SER A 334 -11.59 -0.13 35.49
N SER A 335 -11.25 -0.64 36.68
CA SER A 335 -11.76 -0.13 37.96
C SER A 335 -10.61 0.36 38.86
N GLY A 336 -9.84 1.32 38.35
CA GLY A 336 -8.82 2.04 39.12
C GLY A 336 -8.93 3.56 38.94
N PRO A 337 -9.23 4.35 39.99
CA PRO A 337 -9.23 5.82 39.93
C PRO A 337 -7.88 6.43 39.53
N ALA A 338 -6.79 5.66 39.63
CA ALA A 338 -5.43 6.08 39.32
C ALA A 338 -4.97 5.75 37.88
N GLU A 339 -5.61 4.78 37.21
CA GLU A 339 -5.20 4.30 35.88
C GLU A 339 -6.06 4.89 34.75
N GLY A 340 -7.31 5.29 35.07
CA GLY A 340 -8.25 5.78 34.07
C GLY A 340 -8.71 4.66 33.12
N PRO A 341 -9.65 4.96 32.21
CA PRO A 341 -10.27 3.95 31.35
C PRO A 341 -9.40 3.54 30.15
N VAL A 342 -8.24 4.17 29.93
CA VAL A 342 -7.34 3.83 28.83
C VAL A 342 -6.35 2.78 29.31
N VAL A 343 -6.45 1.56 28.80
CA VAL A 343 -5.61 0.43 29.22
C VAL A 343 -4.42 0.20 28.30
N ASP A 344 -4.50 0.69 27.06
CA ASP A 344 -3.42 0.60 26.07
C ASP A 344 -3.57 1.69 24.99
N ARG A 345 -2.52 1.94 24.21
CA ARG A 345 -2.48 3.02 23.21
C ARG A 345 -1.44 2.77 22.11
N HIS A 346 -1.85 3.06 20.87
CA HIS A 346 -0.93 3.23 19.74
C HIS A 346 -0.90 4.68 19.26
N ASP A 347 0.29 5.20 18.97
CA ASP A 347 0.48 6.49 18.27
C ASP A 347 1.01 6.26 16.87
N LYS A 348 0.38 6.91 15.88
CA LYS A 348 0.72 6.81 14.46
C LYS A 348 2.21 7.09 14.24
N LYS A 349 2.91 6.20 13.53
CA LYS A 349 4.35 6.28 13.29
C LYS A 349 4.67 6.81 11.89
N TYR A 350 3.96 6.34 10.87
CA TYR A 350 4.14 6.85 9.50
C TYR A 350 3.18 8.01 9.23
N ILE A 351 3.67 9.20 9.53
CA ILE A 351 2.93 10.45 9.36
C ILE A 351 2.92 10.87 7.88
N GLN A 352 1.74 11.20 7.36
CA GLN A 352 1.58 11.62 5.97
C GLN A 352 2.24 12.99 5.72
N PRO A 353 3.25 13.08 4.83
CA PRO A 353 3.84 14.36 4.46
C PRO A 353 2.85 15.28 3.73
N PHE A 354 3.01 16.59 3.92
CA PHE A 354 2.19 17.67 3.36
C PHE A 354 0.73 17.74 3.84
N GLY A 355 0.20 16.67 4.44
CA GLY A 355 -1.12 16.65 5.09
C GLY A 355 -1.00 16.78 6.61
N GLU A 356 -0.48 15.74 7.25
CA GLU A 356 -0.37 15.62 8.71
C GLU A 356 0.89 16.28 9.28
N TRP A 357 1.94 16.36 8.47
CA TRP A 357 3.21 17.00 8.80
C TRP A 357 3.79 17.70 7.57
N LEU A 358 4.46 18.84 7.75
CA LEU A 358 5.06 19.60 6.64
C LEU A 358 6.60 19.49 6.64
N PRO A 359 7.20 18.75 5.69
CA PRO A 359 8.65 18.78 5.50
C PRO A 359 9.09 20.18 5.10
N LEU A 360 10.25 20.64 5.59
CA LEU A 360 10.80 21.97 5.24
C LEU A 360 9.75 23.08 5.46
N ARG A 361 9.08 23.06 6.62
CA ARG A 361 7.94 23.95 6.95
C ARG A 361 8.21 25.41 6.64
N GLU A 362 9.29 25.99 7.19
CA GLU A 362 9.58 27.42 7.05
C GLU A 362 9.69 27.89 5.59
N PRO A 363 10.52 27.29 4.71
CA PRO A 363 10.59 27.72 3.32
C PRO A 363 9.31 27.44 2.53
N LEU A 364 8.58 26.35 2.84
CA LEU A 364 7.31 26.05 2.15
C LEU A 364 6.19 27.00 2.56
N GLU A 365 6.08 27.38 3.84
CA GLU A 365 5.12 28.39 4.30
C GLU A 365 5.44 29.80 3.80
N ALA A 366 6.71 30.09 3.55
CA ALA A 366 7.15 31.35 2.93
C ALA A 366 6.79 31.41 1.44
N LEU A 367 6.91 30.28 0.73
CA LEU A 367 6.65 30.22 -0.72
C LEU A 367 5.17 29.99 -1.05
N PHE A 368 4.48 29.19 -0.25
CA PHE A 368 3.10 28.77 -0.45
C PHE A 368 2.27 29.03 0.81
N PRO A 369 1.45 30.09 0.86
CA PRO A 369 0.63 30.40 2.03
C PRO A 369 -0.28 29.24 2.47
N ILE A 370 -0.76 28.44 1.52
CA ILE A 370 -1.57 27.23 1.78
C ILE A 370 -0.81 26.16 2.57
N ALA A 371 0.52 26.13 2.56
CA ALA A 371 1.30 25.17 3.36
C ALA A 371 1.09 25.36 4.88
N ARG A 372 0.61 26.54 5.33
CA ARG A 372 0.29 26.81 6.74
C ARG A 372 -0.88 25.99 7.27
N THR A 373 -1.69 25.38 6.40
CA THR A 373 -2.79 24.50 6.78
C THR A 373 -2.34 23.06 7.07
N ALA A 374 -1.10 22.70 6.74
CA ALA A 374 -0.56 21.38 7.04
C ALA A 374 -0.47 21.16 8.55
N GLY A 375 -0.82 19.94 8.97
CA GLY A 375 -0.85 19.50 10.36
C GLY A 375 0.51 19.53 11.04
N HIS A 376 0.50 19.34 12.36
CA HIS A 376 1.69 19.33 13.24
C HIS A 376 1.82 17.98 13.94
N PHE A 377 1.38 16.90 13.30
CA PHE A 377 1.53 15.58 13.90
C PHE A 377 3.01 15.18 13.95
N ILE A 378 3.38 14.57 15.07
CA ILE A 378 4.68 13.97 15.27
C ILE A 378 4.55 12.45 15.33
N PRO A 379 5.54 11.71 14.79
CA PRO A 379 5.54 10.25 14.87
C PRO A 379 5.51 9.74 16.31
N GLY A 380 4.75 8.68 16.57
CA GLY A 380 4.92 7.82 17.74
C GLY A 380 6.18 6.96 17.64
N ASP A 381 6.59 6.38 18.78
CA ASP A 381 7.74 5.47 18.89
C ASP A 381 7.35 4.03 19.26
N GLY A 382 6.05 3.77 19.42
CA GLY A 382 5.49 2.48 19.79
C GLY A 382 5.71 1.36 18.77
N ASP A 383 5.25 0.18 19.16
CA ASP A 383 5.52 -1.09 18.49
C ASP A 383 4.31 -1.61 17.67
N HIS A 384 3.34 -0.73 17.40
CA HIS A 384 2.13 -1.03 16.63
C HIS A 384 1.20 -2.09 17.23
N VAL A 385 1.44 -2.58 18.45
CA VAL A 385 0.55 -3.56 19.11
C VAL A 385 -0.27 -2.87 20.18
N VAL A 386 -1.55 -3.23 20.28
CA VAL A 386 -2.39 -2.95 21.45
C VAL A 386 -3.17 -4.20 21.83
N THR A 387 -3.46 -4.39 23.12
CA THR A 387 -4.28 -5.52 23.60
C THR A 387 -5.71 -5.06 23.89
N ALA A 388 -6.70 -5.70 23.27
CA ALA A 388 -8.13 -5.45 23.54
C ALA A 388 -8.90 -6.78 23.57
N GLY A 389 -9.80 -6.94 24.55
CA GLY A 389 -10.57 -8.18 24.70
C GLY A 389 -9.69 -9.41 24.98
N GLY A 390 -8.45 -9.23 25.45
CA GLY A 390 -7.48 -10.32 25.60
C GLY A 390 -6.76 -10.73 24.31
N VAL A 391 -6.95 -9.98 23.22
CA VAL A 391 -6.36 -10.24 21.89
C VAL A 391 -5.36 -9.15 21.55
N ASP A 392 -4.19 -9.54 21.06
CA ASP A 392 -3.19 -8.61 20.54
C ASP A 392 -3.51 -8.19 19.10
N LEU A 393 -3.67 -6.88 18.91
CA LEU A 393 -4.08 -6.25 17.67
C LEU A 393 -2.93 -5.40 17.13
N GLY A 394 -2.61 -5.57 15.85
CA GLY A 394 -1.72 -4.65 15.13
C GLY A 394 -2.49 -3.44 14.66
N VAL A 395 -1.96 -2.23 14.85
CA VAL A 395 -2.61 -0.98 14.44
C VAL A 395 -1.80 -0.31 13.34
N ALA A 396 -2.44 -0.12 12.19
CA ALA A 396 -1.89 0.63 11.06
C ALA A 396 -2.87 1.73 10.66
N ILE A 397 -2.71 2.92 11.25
CA ILE A 397 -3.67 4.02 11.10
C ILE A 397 -3.60 4.58 9.67
N CYS A 398 -4.70 4.44 8.92
CA CYS A 398 -4.93 5.10 7.64
C CYS A 398 -3.82 4.86 6.58
N PHE A 399 -2.89 5.81 6.44
CA PHE A 399 -1.78 5.78 5.49
C PHE A 399 -0.77 4.67 5.80
N GLU A 400 -0.68 4.23 7.06
CA GLU A 400 0.33 3.26 7.53
C GLU A 400 0.19 1.88 6.89
N VAL A 401 -1.01 1.44 6.50
CA VAL A 401 -1.24 0.11 5.90
C VAL A 401 -0.46 -0.10 4.58
N ALA A 402 -0.07 1.01 3.92
CA ALA A 402 0.75 0.97 2.72
C ALA A 402 2.23 0.62 3.02
N PHE A 403 2.69 0.73 4.27
CA PHE A 403 4.06 0.48 4.69
C PHE A 403 4.26 -0.94 5.19
N ASP A 404 5.30 -1.60 4.67
CA ASP A 404 5.59 -3.00 5.00
C ASP A 404 5.83 -3.21 6.49
N ALA A 405 6.49 -2.28 7.17
CA ALA A 405 6.81 -2.39 8.59
C ALA A 405 5.58 -2.19 9.50
N ALA A 406 4.65 -1.30 9.15
CA ALA A 406 3.45 -1.07 9.95
C ALA A 406 2.56 -2.32 10.05
N ALA A 407 2.51 -3.15 9.00
CA ALA A 407 1.79 -4.42 9.02
C ALA A 407 2.65 -5.56 9.61
N ARG A 408 3.93 -5.65 9.23
CA ARG A 408 4.79 -6.77 9.62
C ARG A 408 5.17 -6.77 11.08
N GLU A 409 5.58 -5.62 11.60
CA GLU A 409 6.14 -5.57 12.94
C GLU A 409 5.18 -6.03 14.04
N PRO A 410 3.90 -5.60 14.09
CA PRO A 410 2.99 -6.07 15.13
C PRO A 410 2.72 -7.57 15.01
N VAL A 411 2.55 -8.11 13.80
CA VAL A 411 2.36 -9.56 13.58
C VAL A 411 3.58 -10.35 14.02
N SER A 412 4.79 -9.86 13.74
CA SER A 412 6.03 -10.49 14.21
C SER A 412 6.20 -10.47 15.73
N ARG A 413 5.43 -9.63 16.43
CA ARG A 413 5.39 -9.51 17.90
C ARG A 413 4.25 -10.28 18.55
N GLY A 414 3.38 -10.92 17.77
CA GLY A 414 2.27 -11.74 18.29
C GLY A 414 0.87 -11.21 17.99
N ALA A 415 0.74 -10.09 17.27
CA ALA A 415 -0.59 -9.63 16.86
C ALA A 415 -1.25 -10.64 15.92
N HIS A 416 -2.51 -10.98 16.21
CA HIS A 416 -3.28 -11.97 15.48
C HIS A 416 -4.33 -11.35 14.55
N ILE A 417 -4.56 -10.04 14.66
CA ILE A 417 -5.46 -9.26 13.81
C ILE A 417 -4.74 -7.95 13.46
N LEU A 418 -4.88 -7.47 12.22
CA LEU A 418 -4.53 -6.10 11.88
C LEU A 418 -5.77 -5.21 11.86
N THR A 419 -5.65 -4.01 12.41
CA THR A 419 -6.70 -2.99 12.43
C THR A 419 -6.22 -1.78 11.66
N VAL A 420 -7.10 -1.24 10.83
CA VAL A 420 -6.85 -0.08 9.96
C VAL A 420 -7.92 0.97 10.27
N PRO A 421 -7.78 1.73 11.37
CA PRO A 421 -8.63 2.88 11.61
C PRO A 421 -8.28 3.97 10.60
N THR A 422 -9.28 4.52 9.90
CA THR A 422 -9.04 5.45 8.79
C THR A 422 -10.12 6.53 8.65
N ASN A 423 -9.70 7.76 8.37
CA ASN A 423 -10.60 8.88 8.11
C ASN A 423 -10.58 9.25 6.62
N ASN A 424 -11.45 8.60 5.84
CA ASN A 424 -11.53 8.84 4.40
C ASN A 424 -12.33 10.11 4.04
N ALA A 425 -12.92 10.84 5.01
CA ALA A 425 -13.76 12.01 4.74
C ALA A 425 -13.01 13.11 3.98
N THR A 426 -11.72 13.30 4.31
CA THR A 426 -10.80 14.24 3.64
C THR A 426 -10.68 13.99 2.13
N PHE A 427 -10.93 12.76 1.68
CA PHE A 427 -10.72 12.33 0.31
C PHE A 427 -12.02 12.13 -0.47
N GLY A 428 -13.17 12.44 0.13
CA GLY A 428 -14.46 12.47 -0.57
C GLY A 428 -14.85 11.13 -1.22
N ARG A 429 -15.73 11.22 -2.21
CA ARG A 429 -16.09 10.08 -3.08
C ARG A 429 -14.99 9.87 -4.12
N SER A 430 -13.88 9.25 -3.71
CA SER A 430 -12.71 9.05 -4.58
C SER A 430 -12.15 7.62 -4.53
N PRO A 431 -11.27 7.26 -5.49
CA PRO A 431 -10.56 5.97 -5.52
C PRO A 431 -9.81 5.57 -4.24
N MET A 432 -9.42 6.53 -3.39
CA MET A 432 -8.49 6.29 -2.27
C MET A 432 -8.95 5.15 -1.35
N THR A 433 -10.23 5.13 -0.98
CA THR A 433 -10.77 4.08 -0.08
C THR A 433 -10.65 2.68 -0.67
N TYR A 434 -10.88 2.51 -1.98
CA TYR A 434 -10.76 1.23 -2.65
C TYR A 434 -9.30 0.81 -2.84
N GLN A 435 -8.40 1.78 -3.02
CA GLN A 435 -6.96 1.54 -3.07
C GLN A 435 -6.43 1.06 -1.71
N GLN A 436 -6.88 1.68 -0.61
CA GLN A 436 -6.54 1.28 0.75
C GLN A 436 -7.13 -0.10 1.10
N LEU A 437 -8.36 -0.39 0.67
CA LEU A 437 -8.97 -1.72 0.80
C LEU A 437 -8.11 -2.79 0.10
N ALA A 438 -7.68 -2.55 -1.14
CA ALA A 438 -6.79 -3.49 -1.84
C ALA A 438 -5.43 -3.66 -1.17
N MET A 439 -4.85 -2.60 -0.60
CA MET A 439 -3.63 -2.71 0.21
C MET A 439 -3.85 -3.61 1.42
N SER A 440 -4.96 -3.41 2.13
CA SER A 440 -5.33 -4.18 3.32
C SER A 440 -5.52 -5.66 3.00
N ARG A 441 -6.16 -5.99 1.87
CA ARG A 441 -6.27 -7.38 1.37
C ARG A 441 -4.91 -8.02 1.11
N VAL A 442 -3.97 -7.27 0.53
CA VAL A 442 -2.60 -7.77 0.34
C VAL A 442 -1.90 -7.99 1.68
N ARG A 443 -2.09 -7.11 2.67
CA ARG A 443 -1.52 -7.29 4.02
C ARG A 443 -2.10 -8.50 4.74
N ALA A 444 -3.39 -8.79 4.54
CA ALA A 444 -4.03 -9.98 5.10
C ALA A 444 -3.30 -11.26 4.65
N VAL A 445 -3.11 -11.43 3.33
CA VAL A 445 -2.39 -12.59 2.76
C VAL A 445 -0.91 -12.59 3.08
N GLU A 446 -0.29 -11.41 3.11
CA GLU A 446 1.13 -11.27 3.42
C GLU A 446 1.46 -11.73 4.82
N HIS A 447 0.56 -11.53 5.77
CA HIS A 447 0.79 -11.83 7.18
C HIS A 447 -0.03 -12.98 7.73
N ASP A 448 -0.99 -13.48 6.94
CA ASP A 448 -1.90 -14.56 7.28
C ASP A 448 -2.64 -14.26 8.58
N VAL A 449 -3.21 -13.05 8.60
CA VAL A 449 -4.05 -12.53 9.69
C VAL A 449 -5.23 -11.78 9.08
N PRO A 450 -6.41 -11.84 9.71
CA PRO A 450 -7.53 -11.00 9.33
C PRO A 450 -7.19 -9.50 9.46
N VAL A 451 -7.82 -8.69 8.61
CA VAL A 451 -7.65 -7.23 8.61
C VAL A 451 -9.02 -6.56 8.76
N LEU A 452 -9.15 -5.70 9.76
CA LEU A 452 -10.39 -4.97 10.09
C LEU A 452 -10.20 -3.48 9.76
N ILE A 453 -10.97 -2.96 8.80
CA ILE A 453 -10.92 -1.55 8.41
C ILE A 453 -12.11 -0.84 9.06
N ALA A 454 -11.82 0.09 9.98
CA ALA A 454 -12.81 0.98 10.56
C ALA A 454 -12.70 2.35 9.89
N ALA A 455 -13.63 2.66 8.97
CA ALA A 455 -13.62 3.89 8.20
C ALA A 455 -14.67 4.89 8.70
N THR A 456 -14.31 6.18 8.78
CA THR A 456 -15.27 7.23 9.18
C THR A 456 -16.38 7.39 8.15
N SER A 457 -16.03 7.46 6.87
CA SER A 457 -16.97 7.64 5.75
C SER A 457 -16.55 6.91 4.48
N GLY A 458 -15.49 6.09 4.56
CA GLY A 458 -15.00 5.25 3.47
C GLY A 458 -15.68 3.89 3.50
N VAL A 459 -15.02 2.89 2.92
CA VAL A 459 -15.42 1.48 3.04
C VAL A 459 -14.83 0.93 4.34
N SER A 460 -15.68 0.62 5.31
CA SER A 460 -15.32 -0.27 6.41
C SER A 460 -15.40 -1.71 5.91
N ALA A 461 -14.53 -2.60 6.39
CA ALA A 461 -14.47 -3.98 5.91
C ALA A 461 -13.90 -4.96 6.93
N VAL A 462 -14.34 -6.21 6.84
CA VAL A 462 -13.77 -7.37 7.52
C VAL A 462 -13.14 -8.26 6.45
N ILE A 463 -11.81 -8.42 6.52
CA ILE A 463 -11.03 -9.14 5.51
C ILE A 463 -10.44 -10.40 6.16
N GLY A 464 -10.62 -11.56 5.53
CA GLY A 464 -10.00 -12.81 5.96
C GLY A 464 -8.50 -12.86 5.68
N PRO A 465 -7.75 -13.79 6.31
CA PRO A 465 -6.31 -13.96 6.09
C PRO A 465 -5.97 -14.38 4.64
N ASP A 466 -6.94 -14.91 3.90
CA ASP A 466 -6.87 -15.21 2.46
C ASP A 466 -7.03 -13.97 1.56
N GLY A 467 -7.32 -12.81 2.14
CA GLY A 467 -7.53 -11.56 1.44
C GLY A 467 -8.97 -11.39 0.93
N ASP A 468 -9.89 -12.30 1.25
CA ASP A 468 -11.30 -12.18 0.86
C ASP A 468 -12.03 -11.20 1.77
N VAL A 469 -12.87 -10.35 1.15
CA VAL A 469 -13.71 -9.40 1.87
C VAL A 469 -14.97 -10.12 2.34
N ARG A 470 -15.06 -10.40 3.64
CA ARG A 470 -16.17 -11.14 4.26
C ARG A 470 -17.38 -10.26 4.52
N ALA A 471 -17.15 -8.99 4.85
CA ALA A 471 -18.17 -7.97 5.00
C ALA A 471 -17.60 -6.61 4.61
N GLU A 472 -18.41 -5.73 4.01
CA GLU A 472 -18.05 -4.35 3.72
C GLU A 472 -19.26 -3.42 3.79
N SER A 473 -19.03 -2.15 4.15
CA SER A 473 -20.05 -1.09 4.14
C SER A 473 -20.01 -0.27 2.85
N GLY A 474 -21.07 0.49 2.57
CA GLY A 474 -21.02 1.58 1.62
C GLY A 474 -20.20 2.77 2.15
N ILE A 475 -19.98 3.76 1.27
CA ILE A 475 -19.31 5.03 1.60
C ILE A 475 -20.33 6.10 1.97
N PHE A 476 -19.97 6.99 2.90
CA PHE A 476 -20.81 8.10 3.37
C PHE A 476 -22.18 7.67 3.93
N GLU A 477 -22.23 6.55 4.64
CA GLU A 477 -23.41 6.06 5.37
C GLU A 477 -22.99 5.55 6.76
N PRO A 478 -23.88 5.58 7.77
CA PRO A 478 -23.63 4.88 9.02
C PRO A 478 -23.77 3.36 8.81
N ALA A 479 -22.90 2.57 9.43
CA ALA A 479 -22.94 1.11 9.34
C ALA A 479 -22.31 0.45 10.58
N VAL A 480 -22.69 -0.81 10.82
CA VAL A 480 -22.06 -1.72 11.78
C VAL A 480 -21.70 -3.00 11.04
N LEU A 481 -20.44 -3.42 11.15
CA LEU A 481 -20.02 -4.76 10.70
C LEU A 481 -19.70 -5.59 11.95
N ALA A 482 -20.69 -6.35 12.42
CA ALA A 482 -20.51 -7.37 13.43
C ALA A 482 -20.03 -8.66 12.74
N ALA A 483 -18.92 -9.23 13.20
CA ALA A 483 -18.35 -10.41 12.59
C ALA A 483 -17.58 -11.27 13.59
N GLN A 484 -17.68 -12.58 13.41
CA GLN A 484 -16.78 -13.53 14.02
C GLN A 484 -15.49 -13.63 13.19
N VAL A 485 -14.36 -13.47 13.85
CA VAL A 485 -13.04 -13.46 13.22
C VAL A 485 -12.19 -14.56 13.81
N GLU A 486 -11.73 -15.46 12.95
CA GLU A 486 -10.77 -16.50 13.30
C GLU A 486 -9.41 -15.88 13.66
N VAL A 487 -8.89 -16.22 14.83
CA VAL A 487 -7.56 -15.82 15.30
C VAL A 487 -6.70 -17.06 15.52
N GLY A 488 -5.49 -17.02 14.99
CA GLY A 488 -4.54 -18.13 15.05
C GLY A 488 -3.65 -18.14 13.82
N GLY A 489 -2.55 -18.87 13.91
CA GLY A 489 -1.68 -19.11 12.76
C GLY A 489 -0.94 -17.89 12.19
N ALA A 490 -0.75 -16.83 12.97
CA ALA A 490 -0.12 -15.59 12.49
C ALA A 490 1.34 -15.80 12.04
N GLY A 491 1.72 -15.16 10.92
CA GLY A 491 3.11 -15.02 10.52
C GLY A 491 3.57 -16.02 9.45
N THR A 492 3.39 -15.60 8.21
CA THR A 492 3.90 -16.26 6.99
C THR A 492 5.43 -16.28 6.85
N MET A 493 5.93 -16.93 5.79
CA MET A 493 7.32 -16.82 5.38
C MET A 493 7.73 -15.38 5.07
N ALA A 494 6.85 -14.57 4.46
CA ALA A 494 7.09 -13.16 4.24
C ALA A 494 7.30 -12.38 5.55
N THR A 495 6.48 -12.67 6.56
CA THR A 495 6.61 -12.06 7.89
C THR A 495 7.99 -12.35 8.50
N ARG A 496 8.44 -13.62 8.41
CA ARG A 496 9.73 -14.07 8.93
C ARG A 496 10.93 -13.53 8.14
N LEU A 497 10.83 -13.49 6.81
CA LEU A 497 11.91 -13.00 5.95
C LEU A 497 12.07 -11.47 5.99
N GLY A 498 11.00 -10.73 6.29
CA GLY A 498 11.04 -9.28 6.38
C GLY A 498 11.55 -8.60 5.11
N GLY A 499 12.56 -7.74 5.25
CA GLY A 499 13.13 -7.00 4.13
C GLY A 499 14.00 -7.81 3.14
N ILE A 500 14.24 -9.11 3.40
CA ILE A 500 15.13 -9.94 2.57
C ILE A 500 14.65 -10.03 1.11
N PRO A 501 13.37 -10.34 0.80
CA PRO A 501 12.90 -10.43 -0.59
C PRO A 501 13.08 -9.11 -1.35
N GLN A 502 12.87 -7.98 -0.69
CA GLN A 502 13.12 -6.65 -1.26
C GLN A 502 14.62 -6.46 -1.57
N ALA A 503 15.50 -6.78 -0.62
CA ALA A 503 16.94 -6.64 -0.80
C ALA A 503 17.47 -7.51 -1.95
N VAL A 504 17.00 -8.77 -2.06
CA VAL A 504 17.37 -9.69 -3.14
C VAL A 504 16.89 -9.16 -4.50
N SER A 505 15.64 -8.72 -4.60
CA SER A 505 15.09 -8.15 -5.84
C SER A 505 15.87 -6.89 -6.27
N CYS A 506 16.19 -5.99 -5.35
CA CYS A 506 17.04 -4.83 -5.61
C CYS A 506 18.44 -5.23 -6.10
N LEU A 507 19.06 -6.23 -5.45
CA LEU A 507 20.39 -6.71 -5.80
C LEU A 507 20.43 -7.29 -7.22
N ILE A 508 19.41 -8.05 -7.62
CA ILE A 508 19.26 -8.57 -8.99
C ILE A 508 19.28 -7.41 -10.01
N GLY A 509 18.56 -6.32 -9.73
CA GLY A 509 18.54 -5.12 -10.58
C GLY A 509 19.90 -4.45 -10.68
N LEU A 510 20.58 -4.25 -9.54
CA LEU A 510 21.90 -3.62 -9.47
C LEU A 510 22.98 -4.44 -10.20
N VAL A 511 23.01 -5.75 -9.98
CA VAL A 511 23.95 -6.67 -10.65
C VAL A 511 23.70 -6.67 -12.17
N ALA A 512 22.44 -6.69 -12.61
CA ALA A 512 22.11 -6.64 -14.02
C ALA A 512 22.55 -5.33 -14.68
N LEU A 513 22.36 -4.20 -14.01
CA LEU A 513 22.83 -2.90 -14.49
C LEU A 513 24.37 -2.84 -14.57
N ALA A 514 25.07 -3.29 -13.53
CA ALA A 514 26.53 -3.31 -13.50
C ALA A 514 27.10 -4.18 -14.64
N TRP A 515 26.55 -5.38 -14.81
CA TRP A 515 26.88 -6.27 -15.94
C TRP A 515 26.65 -5.59 -17.30
N ALA A 516 25.51 -4.92 -17.46
CA ALA A 516 25.16 -4.25 -18.71
C ALA A 516 26.10 -3.06 -19.03
N LEU A 517 26.54 -2.31 -18.01
CA LEU A 517 27.51 -1.22 -18.15
C LEU A 517 28.89 -1.74 -18.57
N VAL A 518 29.38 -2.82 -17.96
CA VAL A 518 30.67 -3.43 -18.33
C VAL A 518 30.63 -3.91 -19.79
N ARG A 519 29.56 -4.61 -20.17
CA ARG A 519 29.39 -5.14 -21.54
C ARG A 519 29.28 -4.04 -22.60
N THR A 520 28.58 -2.94 -22.29
CA THR A 520 28.43 -1.82 -23.23
C THR A 520 29.76 -1.07 -23.42
N ARG A 521 30.60 -0.97 -22.38
CA ARG A 521 31.97 -0.41 -22.47
C ARG A 521 32.91 -1.27 -23.31
N GLN A 522 32.95 -2.58 -23.07
CA GLN A 522 33.80 -3.51 -23.83
C GLN A 522 33.53 -3.43 -25.34
N ARG A 523 32.27 -3.27 -25.73
CA ARG A 523 31.90 -3.09 -27.15
C ARG A 523 32.30 -1.76 -27.76
N ALA A 524 32.32 -0.70 -26.96
CA ALA A 524 32.82 0.58 -27.41
C ALA A 524 34.32 0.49 -27.67
N ALA A 525 35.06 -0.20 -26.81
CA ALA A 525 36.50 -0.44 -26.98
C ALA A 525 36.81 -1.27 -28.24
N THR A 526 36.15 -2.42 -28.44
CA THR A 526 36.41 -3.27 -29.62
C THR A 526 36.07 -2.59 -30.95
N ARG A 527 35.07 -1.68 -30.98
CA ARG A 527 34.74 -0.90 -32.18
C ARG A 527 35.74 0.22 -32.48
N THR A 528 36.50 0.64 -31.49
CA THR A 528 37.58 1.63 -31.66
C THR A 528 38.86 0.95 -32.15
N GLU A 529 39.09 -0.32 -31.80
CA GLU A 529 40.22 -1.11 -32.30
C GLU A 529 40.02 -1.62 -33.75
N GLU A 530 38.78 -1.82 -34.19
CA GLU A 530 38.45 -2.20 -35.58
C GLU A 530 38.41 -1.01 -36.57
N LYS A 531 38.62 0.22 -36.11
CA LYS A 531 38.65 1.45 -36.92
C LYS A 531 40.04 2.04 -36.94
#